data_AF-H9FM75-F1
#
_entry.id   AF-H9FM75-F1
#
_cell.length_a   1.000
_cell.length_b   1.000
_cell.length_c   1.000
_cell.angle_alpha   90.00
_cell.angle_beta   90.00
_cell.angle_gamma   90.00
#
_symmetry.space_group_name_H-M   'P 1'
#
loop_
_entity.id
_entity.type
_entity.pdbx_description
1 polymer ?
#
loop_
_entity_poly.entity_id
_entity_poly.type
_entity_poly.pdbx_seq_one_letter_code
_entity_poly.pdbx_strand_id
1 'polypeptide(L)' 'DNANGLFGFTGACIPEIAEEGSTISCVVERTRGALDYVHVFYTISQIETDGINYLVDDFANASGTITFLPWQRSE' A
#
# COMPACT_ATOMS: atom_id res chain seq x y z
N ASP A 1 -16.23 2.74 18.35
CA ASP A 1 -17.08 2.55 17.15
C ASP A 1 -16.29 2.65 15.83
N ASN A 2 -15.01 3.06 15.86
CA ASN A 2 -14.16 3.23 14.68
C ASN A 2 -14.76 4.21 13.67
N ALA A 3 -15.31 5.33 14.15
CA ALA A 3 -15.88 6.41 13.33
C ALA A 3 -14.97 6.89 12.18
N ASN A 4 -13.65 6.87 12.39
CA ASN A 4 -12.64 7.27 11.40
C ASN A 4 -12.17 6.11 10.50
N GLY A 5 -12.65 4.90 10.75
CA GLY A 5 -12.39 3.73 9.93
C GLY A 5 -11.27 2.84 10.41
N LEU A 6 -11.19 1.67 9.77
CA LEU A 6 -10.12 0.69 9.87
C LEU A 6 -9.54 0.51 8.47
N PHE A 7 -8.21 0.52 8.36
CA PHE A 7 -7.51 0.53 7.08
C PHE A 7 -6.79 -0.80 6.84
N GLY A 8 -6.85 -1.29 5.61
CA GLY A 8 -6.14 -2.50 5.19
C GLY A 8 -6.16 -2.64 3.67
N PHE A 9 -5.37 -3.53 3.11
CA PHE A 9 -5.38 -3.76 1.66
C PHE A 9 -6.58 -4.64 1.25
N THR A 10 -7.12 -4.39 0.05
CA THR A 10 -8.20 -5.20 -0.56
C THR A 10 -7.71 -6.60 -1.00
N GLY A 11 -6.41 -6.88 -0.86
CA GLY A 11 -5.75 -8.12 -1.23
C GLY A 11 -4.29 -8.12 -0.80
N ALA A 12 -3.50 -9.08 -1.27
CA ALA A 12 -2.07 -9.11 -1.02
C ALA A 12 -1.38 -7.94 -1.75
N CYS A 13 -0.74 -7.03 -0.99
CA CYS A 13 0.15 -5.99 -1.51
C CYS A 13 1.62 -6.42 -1.34
N ILE A 14 1.91 -7.67 -1.68
CA ILE A 14 3.25 -8.24 -1.66
C ILE A 14 3.37 -9.07 -2.94
N PRO A 15 3.87 -8.50 -4.05
CA PRO A 15 4.05 -9.26 -5.27
C PRO A 15 5.16 -10.30 -5.07
N GLU A 16 4.91 -11.57 -5.39
CA GLU A 16 5.95 -12.60 -5.39
C GLU A 16 6.87 -12.49 -6.62
N ILE A 17 6.32 -12.10 -7.76
CA ILE A 17 7.02 -11.89 -9.03
C ILE A 17 6.43 -10.64 -9.68
N ALA A 18 7.26 -9.72 -10.13
CA ALA A 18 6.87 -8.57 -10.95
C ALA A 18 7.61 -8.64 -12.29
N GLU A 19 6.89 -8.42 -13.40
CA GLU A 19 7.52 -8.31 -14.71
C GLU A 19 8.06 -6.89 -14.93
N GLU A 20 9.18 -6.77 -15.63
CA GLU A 20 9.73 -5.46 -16.00
C GLU A 20 8.69 -4.65 -16.79
N GLY A 21 8.50 -3.38 -16.41
CA GLY A 21 7.50 -2.50 -17.02
C GLY A 21 6.06 -2.74 -16.55
N SER A 22 5.82 -3.66 -15.61
CA SER A 22 4.51 -3.84 -14.98
C SER A 22 4.26 -2.84 -13.85
N THR A 23 2.99 -2.52 -13.60
CA THR A 23 2.57 -1.68 -12.47
C THR A 23 1.89 -2.54 -11.43
N ILE A 24 2.43 -2.55 -10.21
CA ILE A 24 1.79 -3.18 -9.06
C ILE A 24 0.76 -2.21 -8.47
N SER A 25 -0.49 -2.64 -8.36
CA SER A 25 -1.58 -1.86 -7.79
C SER A 25 -1.96 -2.41 -6.42
N CYS A 26 -1.81 -1.58 -5.38
CA CYS A 26 -2.18 -1.91 -4.01
C CYS A 26 -3.27 -0.98 -3.52
N VAL A 27 -4.51 -1.47 -3.49
CA VAL A 27 -5.67 -0.68 -3.04
C VAL A 27 -5.81 -0.77 -1.53
N VAL A 28 -5.88 0.38 -0.86
CA VAL A 28 -6.16 0.52 0.57
C VAL A 28 -7.65 0.74 0.76
N GLU A 29 -8.31 -0.14 1.51
CA GLU A 29 -9.70 -0.01 1.92
C GLU A 29 -9.84 0.59 3.32
N ARG A 30 -10.86 1.44 3.46
CA ARG A 30 -11.33 2.02 4.72
C ARG A 30 -12.70 1.44 5.08
N THR A 31 -12.74 0.64 6.14
CA THR A 31 -13.94 -0.07 6.62
C THR A 31 -14.44 0.47 7.96
N ARG A 32 -15.65 0.09 8.37
CA ARG A 32 -16.37 0.50 9.61
C ARG A 32 -16.81 1.97 9.68
N GLY A 33 -15.94 2.94 9.42
CA GLY A 33 -16.25 4.37 9.53
C GLY A 33 -15.54 5.20 8.47
N ALA A 34 -16.16 6.33 8.10
CA ALA A 34 -15.66 7.22 7.06
C ALA A 34 -15.99 8.70 7.33
N LEU A 35 -16.14 9.12 8.60
CA LEU A 35 -16.72 10.43 8.89
C LEU A 35 -15.78 11.61 8.65
N ASP A 36 -14.49 11.44 8.91
CA ASP A 36 -13.51 12.53 8.86
C ASP A 36 -12.39 12.27 7.85
N TYR A 37 -11.55 13.28 7.64
CA TYR A 37 -10.30 13.19 6.93
C TYR A 37 -9.33 12.27 7.66
N VAL A 38 -8.69 11.37 6.91
CA VAL A 38 -7.64 10.51 7.45
C VAL A 38 -6.45 10.47 6.51
N HIS A 39 -5.26 10.62 7.08
CA HIS A 39 -3.99 10.47 6.38
C HIS A 39 -3.37 9.12 6.74
N VAL A 40 -3.14 8.28 5.73
CA VAL A 40 -2.50 6.97 5.87
C VAL A 40 -1.11 7.05 5.26
N PHE A 41 -0.08 6.87 6.08
CA PHE A 41 1.29 6.80 5.61
C PHE A 41 1.60 5.41 5.07
N TYR A 42 2.27 5.34 3.93
CA TYR A 42 2.72 4.08 3.34
C TYR A 42 4.20 4.15 3.01
N THR A 43 4.84 2.97 3.02
CA THR A 43 6.22 2.75 2.62
C THR A 43 6.26 1.54 1.69
N ILE A 44 6.98 1.69 0.59
CA ILE A 44 7.31 0.62 -0.34
C ILE A 44 8.78 0.27 -0.07
N SER A 45 9.02 -1.02 0.13
CA SER A 45 10.37 -1.55 0.39
C SER A 45 10.59 -2.83 -0.40
N GLN A 46 11.77 -2.97 -0.99
CA GLN A 46 12.22 -4.27 -1.49
C GLN A 46 12.55 -5.18 -0.28
N ILE A 47 11.97 -6.36 -0.25
CA ILE A 47 12.28 -7.39 0.76
C ILE A 47 13.24 -8.37 0.08
N GLU A 48 14.48 -8.46 0.56
CA GLU A 48 15.43 -9.46 0.05
C GLU A 48 14.93 -10.86 0.40
N THR A 49 14.62 -11.68 -0.62
CA THR A 49 14.37 -13.10 -0.45
C THR A 49 15.69 -13.87 -0.65
N ASP A 50 15.94 -14.81 0.26
CA ASP A 50 17.20 -15.54 0.42
C ASP A 50 17.84 -16.00 -0.92
N GLY A 51 19.02 -15.45 -1.23
CA GLY A 51 20.06 -16.19 -1.96
C GLY A 51 20.51 -15.65 -3.31
N ILE A 52 19.89 -14.60 -3.85
CA ILE A 52 20.36 -13.95 -5.09
C ILE A 52 20.67 -12.48 -4.81
N ASN A 53 21.96 -12.17 -4.65
CA ASN A 53 22.45 -10.79 -4.62
C ASN A 53 22.23 -10.16 -6.00
N TYR A 54 21.04 -9.62 -6.25
CA TYR A 54 20.86 -8.70 -7.35
C TYR A 54 21.72 -7.47 -7.06
N LEU A 55 22.71 -7.20 -7.92
CA LEU A 55 23.57 -6.02 -7.83
C LEU A 55 22.82 -4.72 -8.17
N VAL A 56 21.53 -4.83 -8.52
CA VAL A 56 20.62 -3.77 -8.95
C VAL A 56 19.33 -3.95 -8.16
N ASP A 57 18.84 -2.87 -7.54
CA ASP A 57 17.51 -2.85 -6.93
C ASP A 57 16.44 -2.85 -8.03
N ASP A 58 15.60 -3.88 -8.06
CA ASP A 58 14.45 -3.96 -8.98
C ASP A 58 13.30 -3.05 -8.52
N PHE A 59 13.29 -2.68 -7.23
CA PHE A 59 12.31 -1.78 -6.65
C PHE A 59 12.95 -0.64 -5.87
N ALA A 60 12.58 0.59 -6.21
CA ALA A 60 12.98 1.76 -5.44
C ALA A 60 12.14 1.88 -4.17
N ASN A 61 12.81 1.97 -3.02
CA ASN A 61 12.14 2.29 -1.76
C ASN A 61 11.47 3.67 -1.85
N ALA A 62 10.19 3.74 -1.53
CA ALA A 62 9.42 4.98 -1.62
C ALA A 62 8.48 5.12 -0.42
N SER A 63 8.09 6.35 -0.10
CA SER A 63 7.12 6.60 0.97
C SER A 63 6.18 7.73 0.57
N GLY A 64 4.96 7.68 1.07
CA GLY A 64 3.97 8.72 0.78
C GLY A 64 2.81 8.72 1.76
N THR A 65 1.80 9.50 1.41
CA THR A 65 0.59 9.66 2.21
C THR A 65 -0.63 9.58 1.31
N ILE A 66 -1.55 8.68 1.65
CA ILE A 66 -2.89 8.61 1.09
C ILE A 66 -3.81 9.47 1.94
N THR A 67 -4.65 10.29 1.30
CA THR A 67 -5.65 11.11 1.99
C THR A 67 -7.04 10.59 1.68
N PHE A 68 -7.71 10.03 2.69
CA PHE A 68 -9.12 9.69 2.61
C PHE A 68 -9.95 10.91 2.96
N LEU A 69 -10.76 11.36 2.00
CA LEU A 69 -11.81 12.34 2.26
C LEU A 69 -12.92 11.73 3.12
N PRO A 70 -13.74 12.56 3.80
CA PRO A 70 -15.00 12.09 4.36
C PRO A 70 -15.79 11.29 3.32
N TRP A 71 -16.31 10.14 3.75
CA TRP A 71 -17.08 9.17 2.97
C TRP A 71 -16.32 8.35 1.93
N GLN A 72 -15.05 8.66 1.67
CA GLN A 72 -14.19 7.86 0.79
C GLN A 72 -13.83 6.52 1.46
N ARG A 73 -13.89 5.44 0.67
CA ARG A 73 -13.69 4.06 1.18
C ARG A 73 -12.54 3.29 0.56
N SER A 74 -11.97 3.78 -0.53
CA SER A 74 -10.83 3.15 -1.19
C SER A 74 -9.95 4.21 -1.83
N GLU A 75 -8.65 3.93 -1.90
CA GLU A 75 -7.66 4.60 -2.74
C GLU A 75 -6.62 3.57 -3.21
#